data_AF-A0A1S3IUU4-F1
#
_entry.id   AF-A0A1S3IUU4-F1
#
_cell.length_a   1.000
_cell.length_b   1.000
_cell.length_c   1.000
_cell.angle_alpha   90.00
_cell.angle_beta   90.00
_cell.angle_gamma   90.00
#
_symmetry.space_group_name_H-M   'P 1'
#
loop_
_entity.id
_entity.type
_entity.pdbx_description
1 polymer ?
#
loop_
_entity_poly.entity_id
_entity_poly.type
_entity_poly.pdbx_seq_one_letter_code
_entity_poly.pdbx_strand_id
1 'polypeptide(L)'
;MSSETTPFSGVQCNKWWEACKEEYTCHRNWLVDMDWSLEGLNTCKEGSVCRKYTEIYNSSTDFCSTVFNGAYKAVPDSEPCMVFTFDTSKPNPNTAVAREAAKKKAAMVV
;
A
#
# COMPACT_ATOMS: atom_id res chain seq x y z
N MET A 1 1.59 -1.11 17.61
CA MET A 1 1.50 0.01 16.65
C MET A 1 0.10 0.03 16.11
N SER A 2 -0.69 1.03 16.47
CA SER A 2 -2.03 1.24 15.93
C SER A 2 -1.88 1.56 14.44
N SER A 3 -2.03 0.57 13.56
CA SER A 3 -1.91 0.79 12.11
C SER A 3 -3.17 1.51 11.65
N GLU A 4 -3.17 2.84 11.72
CA GLU A 4 -4.17 3.64 11.02
C GLU A 4 -3.97 3.43 9.52
N THR A 5 -4.85 2.63 8.92
CA THR A 5 -4.86 2.36 7.48
C THR A 5 -5.14 3.65 6.72
N THR A 6 -4.27 3.98 5.76
CA THR A 6 -4.38 5.19 4.93
C THR A 6 -5.28 4.91 3.71
N PRO A 7 -6.32 5.72 3.45
CA PRO A 7 -7.10 5.61 2.23
C PRO A 7 -6.23 5.98 1.03
N PHE A 8 -6.12 5.08 0.06
CA PHE A 8 -5.26 5.19 -1.11
C PHE A 8 -6.10 5.20 -2.38
N SER A 9 -5.74 6.05 -3.33
CA SER A 9 -6.42 6.16 -4.62
C SER A 9 -6.54 4.80 -5.32
N GLY A 10 -7.77 4.42 -5.65
CA GLY A 10 -8.06 3.18 -6.37
C GLY A 10 -7.40 3.15 -7.75
N VAL A 11 -7.43 4.26 -8.50
CA VAL A 11 -6.73 4.36 -9.79
C VAL A 11 -5.23 4.20 -9.63
N GLN A 12 -4.60 4.78 -8.61
CA GLN A 12 -3.15 4.61 -8.42
C GLN A 12 -2.78 3.21 -7.93
N CYS A 13 -3.61 2.60 -7.09
CA CYS A 13 -3.47 1.20 -6.73
C CYS A 13 -3.50 0.29 -7.97
N ASN A 14 -4.45 0.49 -8.88
CA ASN A 14 -4.51 -0.25 -10.14
C ASN A 14 -3.26 -0.01 -10.99
N LYS A 15 -2.79 1.24 -11.13
CA LYS A 15 -1.57 1.55 -11.89
C LYS A 15 -0.33 0.85 -11.33
N TRP A 16 -0.18 0.85 -10.01
CA TRP A 16 0.92 0.17 -9.34
C TRP A 16 0.85 -1.34 -9.57
N TRP A 17 -0.32 -1.94 -9.39
CA TRP A 17 -0.55 -3.36 -9.68
C TRP A 17 -0.21 -3.72 -11.13
N GLU A 18 -0.76 -3.00 -12.11
CA GLU A 18 -0.57 -3.30 -13.53
C GLU A 18 0.90 -3.23 -13.95
N ALA A 19 1.69 -2.34 -13.33
CA ALA A 19 3.12 -2.24 -13.56
C ALA A 19 3.91 -3.43 -12.97
N CYS A 20 3.40 -4.09 -11.93
CA CYS A 20 4.12 -5.13 -11.18
C CYS A 20 3.52 -6.54 -11.30
N LYS A 21 2.33 -6.72 -11.88
CA LYS A 21 1.60 -8.00 -11.82
C LYS A 21 2.35 -9.20 -12.44
N GLU A 22 3.25 -8.93 -13.38
CA GLU A 22 4.11 -9.94 -14.03
C GLU A 22 5.48 -10.11 -13.35
N GLU A 23 5.81 -9.27 -12.38
CA GLU A 23 7.02 -9.38 -11.56
C GLU A 23 6.89 -10.51 -10.53
N TYR A 24 8.02 -10.87 -9.92
CA TYR A 24 8.11 -11.98 -8.98
C TYR A 24 8.29 -11.52 -7.54
N THR A 25 7.67 -12.23 -6.61
CA THR A 25 7.97 -12.14 -5.19
C THR A 25 7.84 -13.51 -4.54
N CYS A 26 8.44 -13.67 -3.36
CA CYS A 26 8.33 -14.86 -2.53
C CYS A 26 7.55 -14.58 -1.24
N HIS A 27 7.12 -13.34 -1.03
CA HIS A 27 6.42 -12.88 0.16
C HIS A 27 5.13 -12.18 -0.23
N ARG A 28 4.04 -12.49 0.47
CA ARG A 28 2.75 -11.84 0.27
C ARG A 28 2.63 -10.56 1.10
N ASN A 29 3.28 -10.52 2.25
CA ASN A 29 3.32 -9.35 3.11
C ASN A 29 4.77 -9.01 3.46
N TRP A 30 5.25 -7.90 2.92
CA TRP A 30 6.65 -7.49 3.01
C TRP A 30 7.06 -6.97 4.38
N LEU A 31 6.10 -6.70 5.27
CA LEU A 31 6.43 -6.24 6.61
C LEU A 31 6.58 -7.39 7.60
N VAL A 32 5.85 -8.50 7.41
CA VAL A 32 5.77 -9.59 8.40
C VAL A 32 6.29 -10.93 7.89
N ASP A 33 6.33 -11.16 6.58
CA ASP A 33 6.76 -12.46 6.03
C ASP A 33 8.27 -12.53 5.77
N MET A 34 8.95 -11.38 5.71
CA MET A 34 10.38 -11.29 5.37
C MET A 34 11.27 -11.97 6.40
N ASP A 35 12.18 -12.81 5.93
CA ASP A 35 13.35 -13.24 6.69
C ASP A 35 14.49 -12.25 6.45
N TRP A 36 15.39 -12.13 7.43
CA TRP A 36 16.52 -11.21 7.38
C TRP A 36 17.82 -11.98 7.54
N SER A 37 18.77 -11.72 6.64
CA SER A 37 20.13 -12.24 6.76
C SER A 37 20.87 -11.58 7.93
N LEU A 38 21.99 -12.18 8.34
CA LEU A 38 22.90 -11.58 9.34
C LEU A 38 23.45 -10.20 8.91
N GLU A 39 23.43 -9.92 7.60
CA GLU A 39 23.86 -8.66 7.00
C GLU A 39 22.73 -7.61 6.93
N GLY A 40 21.52 -7.97 7.38
CA GLY A 40 20.36 -7.08 7.39
C GLY A 40 19.68 -6.95 6.02
N LEU A 41 19.89 -7.89 5.10
CA LEU A 41 19.16 -7.95 3.83
C LEU A 41 17.95 -8.86 3.97
N ASN A 42 16.81 -8.45 3.42
CA ASN A 42 15.64 -9.31 3.39
C ASN A 42 15.81 -10.43 2.36
N THR A 43 15.46 -11.65 2.75
CA THR A 43 15.59 -12.84 1.91
C THR A 43 14.27 -13.59 1.80
N CYS A 44 14.13 -14.42 0.77
CA CYS A 44 13.06 -15.41 0.73
C CYS A 44 13.28 -16.47 1.82
N LYS A 45 12.21 -16.94 2.44
CA LYS A 45 12.24 -18.07 3.36
C LYS A 45 12.80 -19.31 2.67
N GLU A 46 13.58 -20.11 3.38
CA GLU A 46 14.09 -21.37 2.85
C GLU A 46 12.94 -22.25 2.34
N GLY A 47 13.10 -22.83 1.15
CA GLY A 47 12.06 -23.63 0.48
C GLY A 47 10.93 -22.81 -0.18
N SER A 48 10.95 -21.48 -0.09
CA SER A 48 9.99 -20.64 -0.82
C SER A 48 10.30 -20.61 -2.31
N VAL A 49 9.26 -20.52 -3.11
CA VAL A 49 9.36 -20.39 -4.57
C VAL A 49 8.96 -18.97 -4.94
N CYS A 50 9.78 -18.29 -5.74
CA CYS A 50 9.41 -17.02 -6.34
C CYS A 50 8.25 -17.24 -7.32
N ARG A 51 7.14 -16.55 -7.11
CA ARG A 51 5.95 -16.62 -7.96
C ARG A 51 5.60 -15.24 -8.49
N LYS A 52 4.87 -15.20 -9.59
CA LYS A 52 4.36 -13.93 -10.10
C LYS A 52 3.40 -13.31 -9.09
N TYR A 53 3.30 -11.99 -9.13
CA TYR A 53 2.34 -11.26 -8.30
C TYR A 53 0.91 -11.72 -8.57
N THR A 54 0.56 -12.04 -9.82
CA THR A 54 -0.74 -12.63 -10.21
C THR A 54 -1.05 -13.98 -9.56
N GLU A 55 -0.05 -14.73 -9.11
CA GLU A 55 -0.24 -16.00 -8.38
C GLU A 55 -0.35 -15.77 -6.86
N ILE A 56 0.13 -14.63 -6.36
CA ILE A 56 0.18 -14.31 -4.93
C ILE A 56 -1.00 -13.44 -4.52
N TYR A 57 -1.44 -12.50 -5.36
CA TYR A 57 -2.49 -11.53 -5.08
C TYR A 57 -3.69 -11.72 -6.00
N ASN A 58 -4.90 -11.67 -5.44
CA ASN A 58 -6.14 -11.92 -6.17
C ASN A 58 -6.60 -10.71 -7.00
N SER A 59 -6.16 -9.50 -6.65
CA SER A 59 -6.52 -8.25 -7.32
C SER A 59 -5.54 -7.13 -6.95
N SER A 60 -5.65 -5.99 -7.63
CA SER A 60 -4.94 -4.76 -7.24
C SER A 60 -5.23 -4.33 -5.81
N THR A 61 -6.49 -4.38 -5.37
CA THR A 61 -6.88 -4.00 -4.00
C THR A 61 -6.28 -4.95 -2.97
N ASP A 62 -6.24 -6.24 -3.30
CA ASP A 62 -5.58 -7.25 -2.47
C ASP A 62 -4.08 -6.98 -2.34
N PHE A 63 -3.42 -6.65 -3.46
CA PHE A 63 -2.02 -6.27 -3.50
C PHE A 63 -1.72 -5.03 -2.64
N CYS A 64 -2.35 -3.90 -2.93
CA CYS A 64 -2.08 -2.63 -2.25
C CYS A 64 -2.37 -2.69 -0.74
N SER A 65 -3.37 -3.49 -0.34
CA SER A 65 -3.74 -3.63 1.07
C SER A 65 -2.87 -4.64 1.82
N THR A 66 -2.28 -5.62 1.13
CA THR A 66 -1.56 -6.71 1.80
C THR A 66 -0.05 -6.50 1.81
N VAL A 67 0.53 -5.98 0.73
CA VAL A 67 2.00 -5.94 0.56
C VAL A 67 2.69 -5.17 1.69
N PHE A 68 2.07 -4.11 2.20
CA PHE A 68 2.52 -3.34 3.38
C PHE A 68 1.62 -3.53 4.60
N ASN A 69 1.13 -4.74 4.84
CA ASN A 69 0.41 -5.12 6.07
C ASN A 69 -0.74 -4.20 6.47
N GLY A 70 -1.63 -3.87 5.53
CA GLY A 70 -2.80 -3.01 5.80
C GLY A 70 -2.47 -1.53 5.99
N ALA A 71 -1.26 -1.08 5.67
CA ALA A 71 -0.90 0.34 5.71
C ALA A 71 -1.77 1.18 4.76
N TYR A 72 -2.21 0.59 3.64
CA TYR A 72 -3.05 1.24 2.65
C TYR A 72 -4.36 0.49 2.46
N LYS A 73 -5.42 1.21 2.15
CA LYS A 73 -6.70 0.64 1.68
C LYS A 73 -7.12 1.38 0.43
N ALA A 74 -7.26 0.65 -0.67
CA ALA A 74 -7.78 1.23 -1.90
C ALA A 74 -9.25 1.66 -1.69
N VAL A 75 -9.57 2.89 -2.06
CA VAL A 75 -10.93 3.45 -2.02
C VAL A 75 -11.29 4.08 -3.37
N PRO A 76 -12.58 4.25 -3.71
CA PRO A 76 -12.98 4.98 -4.91
C PRO A 76 -12.40 6.40 -4.91
N ASP A 77 -11.94 6.89 -6.08
CA ASP A 77 -11.34 8.24 -6.18
C ASP A 77 -12.35 9.38 -6.00
N SER A 78 -13.65 9.06 -5.94
CA SER A 78 -14.70 9.98 -5.49
C SER A 78 -14.63 10.26 -3.99
N GLU A 79 -13.92 9.43 -3.21
CA GLU A 79 -13.69 9.62 -1.78
C GLU A 79 -12.34 10.33 -1.53
N PRO A 80 -12.19 11.07 -0.42
CA PRO A 80 -10.90 11.64 -0.03
C PRO A 80 -9.84 10.53 0.16
N CYS A 81 -8.82 10.52 -0.69
CA CYS A 81 -7.78 9.50 -0.69
C CYS A 81 -6.40 10.10 -0.99
N MET A 82 -5.36 9.47 -0.46
CA MET A 82 -3.98 9.85 -0.71
C MET A 82 -3.52 9.30 -2.07
N VAL A 83 -2.59 10.01 -2.70
CA VAL A 83 -1.93 9.64 -3.95
C VAL A 83 -0.42 9.59 -3.77
N PHE A 84 0.25 8.66 -4.45
CA PHE A 84 1.72 8.58 -4.46
C PHE A 84 2.33 9.48 -5.54
N THR A 85 1.65 9.59 -6.68
CA THR A 85 2.13 10.33 -7.83
C THR A 85 1.17 11.48 -8.16
N PHE A 86 1.71 12.67 -8.32
CA PHE A 86 0.97 13.87 -8.69
C PHE A 86 1.92 14.90 -9.32
N ASP A 87 1.36 15.89 -10.00
CA ASP A 87 2.10 16.99 -10.62
C ASP A 87 2.69 17.90 -9.53
N THR A 88 4.02 17.90 -9.40
CA THR A 88 4.75 18.66 -8.37
C THR A 88 4.83 20.16 -8.66
N SER A 89 4.44 20.60 -9.87
CA SER A 89 4.26 22.03 -10.15
C SER A 89 2.99 22.61 -9.53
N LYS A 90 2.08 21.75 -9.06
CA LYS A 90 0.82 22.12 -8.40
C LYS A 90 0.90 21.86 -6.89
N PRO A 91 0.01 22.47 -6.09
CA PRO A 91 -0.08 22.17 -4.66
C PRO A 91 -0.31 20.66 -4.41
N ASN A 92 0.35 20.13 -3.38
CA ASN A 92 0.25 18.72 -3.02
C ASN A 92 -1.20 18.36 -2.62
N PRO A 93 -1.90 17.50 -3.39
CA PRO A 93 -3.31 17.15 -3.14
C PRO A 93 -3.52 16.43 -1.81
N ASN A 94 -2.51 15.70 -1.31
CA ASN A 94 -2.58 14.97 -0.04
C ASN A 94 -2.73 15.91 1.17
N THR A 95 -2.35 17.18 1.04
CA THR A 95 -2.47 18.17 2.13
C THR A 95 -3.92 18.36 2.55
N ALA A 96 -4.83 18.45 1.58
CA ALA A 96 -6.26 18.65 1.85
C ALA A 96 -6.85 17.40 2.52
N VAL A 97 -6.52 16.21 2.01
CA VAL A 97 -7.00 14.92 2.54
C VAL A 97 -6.55 14.73 3.99
N ALA A 98 -5.28 14.99 4.29
CA ALA A 98 -4.74 14.88 5.64
C ALA A 98 -5.41 15.88 6.62
N ARG A 99 -5.63 17.14 6.19
CA ARG A 99 -6.30 18.16 7.01
C ARG A 99 -7.74 17.77 7.33
N GLU A 100 -8.50 17.28 6.35
CA GLU A 100 -9.88 16.87 6.56
C GLU A 100 -9.97 15.64 7.47
N ALA A 101 -9.06 14.67 7.31
CA ALA A 101 -8.96 13.53 8.24
C ALA A 101 -8.66 13.97 9.67
N ALA A 102 -7.72 14.91 9.86
CA ALA A 102 -7.37 15.45 11.18
C ALA A 102 -8.55 16.20 11.83
N LYS A 103 -9.28 17.02 11.07
CA LYS A 103 -10.49 17.72 11.56
C LYS A 103 -11.56 16.73 11.99
N LYS A 104 -11.85 15.71 11.17
CA LYS A 104 -12.82 14.66 11.51
C LYS A 104 -12.41 13.94 12.80
N LYS A 105 -11.15 13.54 12.91
CA LYS A 105 -10.61 12.88 14.10
C LYS A 105 -10.72 13.76 15.34
N ALA A 106 -10.41 15.05 15.24
CA ALA A 106 -10.57 15.99 16.35
C ALA A 106 -12.04 16.13 16.78
N ALA A 107 -12.98 16.22 15.82
CA ALA A 107 -14.40 16.30 16.10
C ALA A 107 -15.00 15.03 16.74
N MET A 108 -14.34 13.87 16.60
CA MET A 108 -14.74 12.61 17.24
C MET A 108 -14.24 12.46 18.68
N VAL A 109 -13.35 13.34 19.14
CA VAL A 109 -12.78 13.35 20.50
C VAL A 109 -13.44 14.43 21.38
N VAL A 110 -14.40 15.17 20.83
CA VAL A 110 -15.29 16.11 21.53
C VAL A 110 -16.61 15.42 21.81
#